data_AF-A0A222WL24-F1
#
_entry.id   AF-A0A222WL24-F1
#
_cell.length_a   1.000
_cell.length_b   1.000
_cell.length_c   1.000
_cell.angle_alpha   90.00
_cell.angle_beta   90.00
_cell.angle_gamma   90.00
#
_symmetry.space_group_name_H-M   'P 1'
#
loop_
_entity.id
_entity.type
_entity.pdbx_description
1 polymer ?
#
loop_
_entity_poly.entity_id
_entity_poly.type
_entity_poly.pdbx_seq_one_letter_code
_entity_poly.pdbx_strand_id
1 'polypeptide(L)' 'MFQIIYTCYKELGRSRDEAVARLLDIRHDVETTGTYDHTYDELTHGAQMAWRNSNCCIGRLVWDKLLFL' A
#
# COMPACT_ATOMS: atom_id res chain seq x y z
N MET A 1 6.69 -4.21 10.39
CA MET A 1 5.27 -4.03 10.74
C MET A 1 4.51 -3.11 9.79
N PHE A 2 5.12 -2.16 9.06
CA PHE A 2 4.39 -1.34 8.04
C PHE A 2 5.13 -1.21 6.69
N GLN A 3 5.73 -2.30 6.20
CA GLN A 3 6.57 -2.29 4.98
C GLN A 3 5.79 -1.94 3.70
N ILE A 4 4.46 -2.14 3.71
CA ILE A 4 3.58 -1.90 2.56
C ILE A 4 3.47 -0.40 2.28
N ILE A 5 3.22 0.42 3.30
CA ILE A 5 3.10 1.88 3.17
C ILE A 5 4.42 2.48 2.68
N TYR A 6 5.54 2.03 3.23
CA TYR A 6 6.86 2.50 2.81
C TYR A 6 7.15 2.20 1.33
N THR A 7 6.82 0.98 0.89
CA THR A 7 7.01 0.55 -0.49
C THR A 7 6.05 1.26 -1.44
N CYS A 8 4.78 1.40 -1.05
CA CYS A 8 3.76 2.12 -1.79
C CYS A 8 4.16 3.57 -2.04
N TYR A 9 4.53 4.32 -0.99
CA TYR A 9 4.91 5.74 -1.13
C TYR A 9 6.19 5.91 -1.95
N LYS A 10 7.13 4.97 -1.82
CA LYS A 10 8.35 4.95 -2.64
C LYS A 10 8.03 4.71 -4.12
N GLU A 11 7.14 3.77 -4.44
CA GLU A 11 6.75 3.44 -5.82
C GLU A 11 5.87 4.53 -6.45
N LEU A 12 5.07 5.23 -5.64
CA LEU A 12 4.30 6.42 -6.05
C LEU A 12 5.18 7.68 -6.21
N GLY A 13 6.49 7.60 -5.94
CA GLY A 13 7.42 8.73 -6.06
C GLY A 13 7.27 9.78 -4.97
N ARG A 14 6.64 9.46 -3.84
CA ARG A 14 6.47 10.35 -2.69
C ARG A 14 7.69 10.37 -1.79
N SER A 15 7.83 11.44 -1.00
CA SER A 15 8.97 11.60 -0.10
C SER A 15 8.95 10.58 1.06
N ARG A 16 10.12 10.31 1.61
CA ARG A 16 10.25 9.47 2.82
C ARG A 16 9.53 10.12 4.01
N ASP A 17 9.54 11.45 4.09
CA ASP A 17 8.92 12.19 5.18
C ASP A 17 7.39 12.08 5.15
N GLU A 18 6.78 12.10 3.96
CA GLU A 18 5.35 11.81 3.80
C GLU A 18 4.99 10.39 4.25
N ALA A 19 5.82 9.40 3.90
CA ALA A 19 5.60 8.03 4.35
C ALA A 19 5.69 7.91 5.88
N VAL A 20 6.62 8.62 6.51
CA VAL A 20 6.76 8.65 7.98
C VAL A 20 5.55 9.34 8.62
N ALA A 21 5.10 10.47 8.08
CA ALA A 21 3.90 11.15 8.57
C ALA A 21 2.68 10.22 8.52
N ARG A 22 2.44 9.56 7.38
CA ARG A 22 1.33 8.60 7.24
C ARG A 22 1.44 7.45 8.24
N LEU A 23 2.64 6.95 8.51
CA LEU A 23 2.86 5.89 9.50
C LEU A 23 2.55 6.33 10.94
N LEU A 24 2.78 7.60 11.27
CA LEU A 24 2.41 8.15 12.57
C LEU A 24 0.89 8.20 12.73
N ASP A 25 0.17 8.64 11.69
CA ASP A 25 -1.29 8.66 11.68
C ASP A 25 -1.87 7.24 11.82
N ILE A 26 -1.36 6.30 11.02
CA ILE A 26 -1.77 4.88 11.09
C ILE A 26 -1.53 4.31 12.49
N ARG A 27 -0.39 4.63 13.11
CA ARG A 27 -0.11 4.17 14.47
C ARG A 27 -1.12 4.74 15.45
N HIS A 28 -1.48 6.02 15.34
CA HIS A 28 -2.49 6.64 16.18
C HIS A 28 -3.87 5.99 16.00
N ASP A 29 -4.29 5.74 14.76
CA ASP A 29 -5.57 5.10 14.45
C ASP A 29 -5.63 3.67 15.00
N VAL A 30 -4.54 2.90 14.88
CA VAL A 30 -4.45 1.55 15.43
C VAL A 30 -4.45 1.55 16.95
N GLU A 31 -3.77 2.50 17.59
CA GLU A 31 -3.76 2.65 19.05
C GLU A 31 -5.14 3.03 19.60
N THR A 32 -5.92 3.82 18.86
CA THR A 32 -7.23 4.33 19.31
C THR A 32 -8.40 3.42 18.94
N THR A 33 -8.40 2.84 17.75
CA THR A 33 -9.52 2.07 17.20
C THR A 33 -9.21 0.58 17.03
N GLY A 34 -7.94 0.18 17.13
CA GLY A 34 -7.46 -1.18 16.89
C GLY A 34 -7.17 -1.48 15.41
N THR A 35 -7.56 -0.60 14.48
CA THR A 35 -7.37 -0.75 13.03
C THR A 35 -7.07 0.61 12.37
N TYR A 36 -6.82 0.63 11.07
CA TYR A 36 -6.76 1.89 10.31
C TYR A 36 -7.35 1.70 8.92
N ASP A 37 -7.86 2.80 8.35
CA ASP A 37 -8.39 2.81 7.00
C ASP A 37 -7.32 3.27 5.99
N HIS A 38 -7.17 2.48 4.94
CA HIS A 38 -6.28 2.81 3.83
C HIS A 38 -6.96 3.83 2.91
N THR A 39 -6.15 4.67 2.27
CA THR A 39 -6.63 5.54 1.19
C THR A 39 -6.89 4.74 -0.08
N TYR A 40 -7.68 5.28 -1.00
CA TYR A 40 -7.95 4.63 -2.30
C TYR A 40 -6.67 4.34 -3.09
N ASP A 41 -5.72 5.27 -3.09
CA ASP A 41 -4.41 5.10 -3.74
C ASP A 41 -3.62 3.95 -3.09
N GLU A 42 -3.61 3.90 -1.76
CA GLU A 42 -2.94 2.83 -1.00
C GLU A 42 -3.56 1.45 -1.26
N LEU A 43 -4.90 1.38 -1.38
CA LEU A 43 -5.61 0.15 -1.71
C LEU A 43 -5.33 -0.32 -3.14
N THR A 44 -5.42 0.58 -4.11
CA THR A 44 -5.20 0.27 -5.52
C THR A 44 -3.77 -0.23 -5.73
N HIS A 45 -2.79 0.52 -5.20
CA HIS A 45 -1.38 0.17 -5.32
C HIS A 45 -1.05 -1.08 -4.50
N GLY A 46 -1.61 -1.22 -3.29
CA GLY A 46 -1.43 -2.39 -2.45
C GLY A 46 -1.97 -3.67 -3.08
N ALA A 47 -3.10 -3.61 -3.79
CA ALA A 47 -3.66 -4.75 -4.51
C ALA A 47 -2.83 -5.12 -5.74
N GLN A 48 -2.33 -4.13 -6.48
CA GLN A 48 -1.37 -4.33 -7.56
C GLN A 48 -0.09 -5.01 -7.05
N MET A 49 0.45 -4.55 -5.92
CA MET A 49 1.60 -5.16 -5.25
C MET A 49 1.31 -6.61 -4.82
N ALA A 50 0.13 -6.87 -4.26
CA ALA A 50 -0.28 -8.21 -3.85
C ALA A 50 -0.36 -9.17 -5.05
N TRP A 51 -0.91 -8.70 -6.17
CA TRP A 51 -0.99 -9.50 -7.40
C TRP A 51 0.41 -9.77 -7.97
N ARG A 52 1.26 -8.75 -8.05
CA ARG A 52 2.66 -8.88 -8.50
C ARG A 52 3.44 -9.91 -7.68
N ASN A 53 3.19 -9.96 -6.37
CA ASN A 53 3.86 -10.88 -5.44
C ASN A 53 3.20 -12.27 -5.32
N SER A 54 2.15 -12.54 -6.09
CA SER A 54 1.49 -13.85 -6.09
C SER A 54 2.28 -14.85 -6.94
N ASN A 55 3.04 -15.71 -6.26
CA ASN A 55 3.90 -16.74 -6.90
C ASN A 55 3.12 -17.75 -7.76
N CYS A 56 1.81 -17.90 -7.53
CA CYS A 56 0.95 -18.81 -8.27
C CYS A 56 0.32 -18.18 -9.53
N CYS A 57 0.57 -16.89 -9.80
CA CYS A 57 -0.01 -16.22 -10.97
C CYS A 57 0.95 -16.19 -12.16
N ILE A 58 0.61 -16.95 -13.22
CA ILE A 58 1.30 -16.91 -14.52
C ILE A 58 1.14 -15.54 -15.19
N GLY A 59 0.01 -14.87 -14.99
CA GLY A 59 -0.34 -13.58 -15.63
C GLY A 59 0.20 -12.32 -14.96
N ARG A 60 1.14 -12.43 -14.01
CA ARG A 60 1.67 -11.28 -13.24
C ARG A 60 2.42 -10.21 -14.04
N LEU A 61 2.63 -10.40 -15.34
CA LEU A 61 3.33 -9.43 -16.21
C LEU A 61 2.49 -8.18 -16.52
N VAL A 62 1.16 -8.25 -16.39
CA VAL A 62 0.22 -7.14 -16.64
C VAL A 62 -0.39 -6.57 -15.35
N TRP A 63 0.34 -6.70 -14.24
CA TRP A 63 -0.13 -6.35 -12.90
C TRP A 63 -0.50 -4.86 -12.77
N ASP A 64 0.13 -3.98 -13.55
CA ASP A 64 -0.08 -2.54 -13.63
C ASP A 64 -1.41 -2.16 -14.31
N LYS A 65 -2.06 -3.11 -14.98
CA LYS A 65 -3.37 -2.91 -15.64
C LYS A 65 -4.55 -3.33 -14.78
N LEU A 66 -4.34 -3.62 -13.49
CA LEU A 66 -5.43 -3.94 -12.59
C LEU A 66 -6.33 -2.72 -12.40
N LEU A 67 -7.59 -2.84 -12.81
CA LEU A 67 -8.62 -1.83 -12.63
C LEU A 67 -9.27 -2.01 -11.24
N PHE A 68 -9.20 -0.99 -10.38
CA PHE A 68 -9.97 -0.93 -9.14
C PHE A 68 -11.34 -0.28 -9.43
N LEU A 69 -12.43 -0.93 -9.03
CA LEU A 69 -13.81 -0.42 -9.12
C LEU A 69 -14.26 0.14 -7.78
#